data_AF-A0AAN0IU37-F1
#
_entry.id   AF-A0AAN0IU37-F1
#
_cell.length_a   1.000
_cell.length_b   1.000
_cell.length_c   1.000
_cell.angle_alpha   90.00
_cell.angle_beta   90.00
_cell.angle_gamma   90.00
#
_symmetry.space_group_name_H-M   'P 1'
#
loop_
_entity.id
_entity.type
_entity.pdbx_description
1 polymer ?
#
loop_
_entity_poly.entity_id
_entity_poly.type
_entity_poly.pdbx_seq_one_letter_code
_entity_poly.pdbx_strand_id
1 'polypeptide(L)'
;MDHALKMWDLQTDEYTDIIRQSYEHVKGSKESFPILEVHFPKYSTREIHRNYIDCVRWFGRLAFSKSCENSLILWRPPRPDNKPQQKSFQVLQKFEVPNCEIWYIRFAMDRKMKVSIIKMFNLHVTDKNIFNIHVQCRGVSKL
;
A
#
# COMPACT_ATOMS: atom_id res chain seq x y z
N MET A 1 15.08 9.89 -7.13
CA MET A 1 14.39 9.00 -6.16
C MET A 1 13.36 8.19 -6.92
N ASP A 2 13.23 6.90 -6.64
CA ASP A 2 12.23 6.07 -7.31
C ASP A 2 10.83 6.34 -6.73
N HIS A 3 9.82 6.24 -7.59
CA HIS A 3 8.40 6.44 -7.27
C HIS A 3 7.64 5.15 -7.63
N ALA A 4 8.28 4.01 -7.39
CA ALA A 4 7.78 2.72 -7.80
C ALA A 4 6.90 2.09 -6.72
N LEU A 5 5.74 1.57 -7.13
CA LEU A 5 4.95 0.62 -6.36
C LEU A 5 5.22 -0.77 -6.92
N LYS A 6 5.62 -1.68 -6.04
CA LYS A 6 5.97 -3.06 -6.38
C LYS A 6 5.09 -4.03 -5.58
N MET A 7 4.77 -5.17 -6.20
CA MET A 7 3.99 -6.21 -5.57
C MET A 7 4.72 -7.55 -5.66
N TRP A 8 4.75 -8.26 -4.55
CA TRP A 8 5.28 -9.61 -4.42
C TRP A 8 4.12 -10.52 -4.04
N ASP A 9 4.03 -11.66 -4.72
CA ASP A 9 3.01 -12.65 -4.43
C ASP A 9 3.63 -13.75 -3.57
N LEU A 10 3.17 -13.83 -2.33
CA LEU A 10 3.67 -14.79 -1.35
C LEU A 10 2.95 -16.14 -1.44
N GLN A 11 1.99 -16.29 -2.36
CA GLN A 11 1.21 -17.53 -2.56
C GLN A 11 1.86 -18.43 -3.62
N THR A 12 3.17 -18.61 -3.56
CA THR A 12 3.90 -19.58 -4.40
C THR A 12 4.37 -20.76 -3.56
N ASP A 13 4.64 -21.88 -4.20
CA ASP A 13 5.17 -23.07 -3.54
C ASP A 13 6.53 -22.76 -2.87
N GLU A 14 7.39 -21.97 -3.53
CA GLU A 14 8.69 -21.53 -2.99
C GLU A 14 8.55 -20.78 -1.65
N TYR A 15 7.62 -19.82 -1.57
CA TYR A 15 7.35 -19.09 -0.32
C TYR A 15 6.75 -20.02 0.74
N THR A 16 5.84 -20.90 0.34
CA THR A 16 5.19 -21.82 1.27
C THR A 16 6.20 -22.78 1.90
N ASP A 17 7.11 -23.31 1.09
CA ASP A 17 8.18 -24.19 1.53
C ASP A 17 9.19 -23.49 2.44
N ILE A 18 9.63 -22.27 2.09
CA ILE A 18 10.59 -21.55 2.92
C ILE A 18 9.98 -21.10 4.26
N ILE A 19 8.70 -20.70 4.25
CA ILE A 19 7.96 -20.37 5.48
C ILE A 19 7.86 -21.61 6.36
N ARG A 20 7.51 -22.77 5.81
CA ARG A 20 7.47 -24.04 6.56
C ARG A 20 8.85 -24.35 7.18
N GLN A 21 9.91 -24.30 6.39
CA GLN A 21 11.27 -24.52 6.88
C GLN A 21 11.65 -23.53 8.00
N SER A 22 11.15 -22.29 7.96
CA SER A 22 11.44 -21.28 8.99
C SER A 22 10.87 -21.64 10.37
N TYR A 23 9.75 -22.38 10.42
CA TYR A 23 9.18 -22.87 11.67
C TYR A 23 9.90 -24.11 12.19
N GLU A 24 10.46 -24.92 11.29
CA GLU A 24 11.19 -26.15 11.63
C GLU A 24 12.66 -25.88 11.99
N HIS A 25 13.18 -24.70 11.65
CA HIS A 25 14.57 -24.33 11.90
C HIS A 25 14.87 -24.18 13.40
N VAL A 26 15.71 -25.07 13.92
CA VAL A 26 16.05 -25.12 15.34
C VAL A 26 17.11 -24.09 15.71
N LYS A 27 16.85 -23.29 16.75
CA LYS A 27 17.84 -22.40 17.35
C LYS A 27 19.04 -23.19 17.85
N GLY A 28 20.22 -22.88 17.34
CA GLY A 28 21.47 -23.58 17.68
C GLY A 28 21.85 -24.71 16.71
N SER A 29 21.11 -24.88 15.61
CA SER A 29 21.57 -25.76 14.53
C SER A 29 22.90 -25.24 13.96
N LYS A 30 23.74 -26.15 13.47
CA LYS A 30 25.05 -25.81 12.87
C LYS A 30 24.90 -25.20 11.47
N GLU A 31 23.75 -25.39 10.83
CA GLU A 31 23.46 -24.90 9.49
C GLU A 31 22.71 -23.57 9.57
N SER A 32 23.04 -22.64 8.67
CA SER A 32 22.29 -21.39 8.55
C SER A 32 20.94 -21.65 7.90
N PHE A 33 19.90 -20.93 8.34
CA PHE A 33 18.61 -20.94 7.66
C PHE A 33 18.77 -20.52 6.18
N PRO A 34 18.27 -21.31 5.20
CA PRO A 34 18.32 -20.94 3.79
C PRO A 34 17.41 -19.73 3.55
N ILE A 35 17.97 -18.61 3.13
CA ILE A 35 17.19 -17.41 2.80
C ILE A 35 16.71 -17.51 1.35
N LEU A 36 15.42 -17.27 1.12
CA LEU A 36 14.87 -17.13 -0.23
C LEU A 36 15.14 -15.71 -0.75
N GLU A 37 15.93 -15.60 -1.82
CA GLU A 37 16.21 -14.34 -2.51
C GLU A 37 15.22 -14.10 -3.64
N VAL A 38 14.38 -13.06 -3.52
CA VAL A 38 13.39 -12.71 -4.56
C VAL A 38 13.70 -11.35 -5.15
N HIS A 39 14.35 -11.37 -6.32
CA HIS A 39 14.81 -10.16 -7.00
C HIS A 39 13.71 -9.46 -7.80
N PHE A 40 12.74 -10.20 -8.32
CA PHE A 40 11.75 -9.67 -9.27
C PHE A 40 10.35 -9.60 -8.64
N PRO A 41 9.72 -8.42 -8.60
CA PRO A 41 8.34 -8.33 -8.16
C PRO A 41 7.42 -8.92 -9.24
N LYS A 42 6.28 -9.47 -8.81
CA LYS A 42 5.20 -9.89 -9.73
C LYS A 42 4.64 -8.73 -10.52
N TYR A 43 4.70 -7.52 -9.97
CA TYR A 43 4.29 -6.30 -10.64
C TYR A 43 5.09 -5.08 -10.15
N SER A 44 5.35 -4.14 -11.05
CA SER A 44 5.97 -2.85 -10.74
C SER A 44 5.35 -1.75 -11.59
N THR A 45 4.99 -0.62 -10.98
CA THR A 45 4.54 0.58 -11.70
C THR A 45 5.16 1.84 -11.13
N ARG A 46 5.29 2.85 -11.97
CA ARG A 46 5.79 4.19 -11.66
C ARG A 46 4.78 5.28 -12.05
N GLU A 47 3.57 4.89 -12.42
CA GLU A 47 2.62 5.79 -13.07
C GLU A 47 1.60 6.42 -12.11
N ILE A 48 1.56 5.97 -10.84
CA ILE A 48 0.55 6.41 -9.86
C ILE A 48 0.94 7.74 -9.21
N HIS A 49 2.22 7.91 -8.87
CA HIS A 49 2.78 9.11 -8.23
C HIS A 49 3.97 9.61 -9.02
N ARG A 50 4.23 10.91 -8.99
CA ARG A 50 5.40 11.52 -9.66
C ARG A 50 6.55 11.78 -8.70
N ASN A 51 6.34 11.55 -7.41
CA ASN A 51 7.30 11.83 -6.34
C ASN A 51 7.41 10.64 -5.36
N TYR A 52 8.25 10.79 -4.34
CA TYR A 52 8.51 9.78 -3.32
C TYR A 52 7.22 9.28 -2.66
N ILE A 53 7.09 7.96 -2.55
CA ILE A 53 5.94 7.29 -1.96
C ILE A 53 6.33 6.87 -0.55
N ASP A 54 5.75 7.52 0.46
CA ASP A 54 6.09 7.32 1.87
C ASP A 54 5.10 6.40 2.60
N CYS A 55 3.92 6.17 2.03
CA CYS A 55 2.95 5.26 2.62
C CYS A 55 2.09 4.54 1.58
N VAL A 56 1.94 3.23 1.75
CA VAL A 56 1.01 2.37 1.01
C VAL A 56 0.34 1.40 1.96
N ARG A 57 -0.94 1.11 1.73
CA ARG A 57 -1.71 0.10 2.47
C ARG A 57 -2.77 -0.54 1.58
N TRP A 58 -2.99 -1.84 1.81
CA TRP A 58 -4.10 -2.59 1.21
C TRP A 58 -5.46 -2.15 1.78
N PHE A 59 -6.44 -1.97 0.90
CA PHE A 59 -7.85 -1.75 1.22
C PHE A 59 -8.68 -2.81 0.51
N GLY A 60 -8.83 -3.98 1.14
CA GLY A 60 -9.40 -5.16 0.49
C GLY A 60 -8.60 -5.53 -0.76
N ARG A 61 -9.26 -5.55 -1.93
CA ARG A 61 -8.62 -5.80 -3.24
C ARG A 61 -8.12 -4.52 -3.94
N LEU A 62 -8.11 -3.38 -3.25
CA LEU A 62 -7.60 -2.08 -3.69
C LEU A 62 -6.39 -1.68 -2.83
N ALA A 63 -5.73 -0.58 -3.17
CA ALA A 63 -4.66 -0.01 -2.36
C ALA A 63 -4.81 1.51 -2.27
N PHE A 64 -4.50 2.03 -1.09
CA PHE A 64 -4.22 3.43 -0.89
C PHE A 64 -2.71 3.67 -0.96
N SER A 65 -2.29 4.76 -1.60
CA SER A 65 -0.91 5.24 -1.54
C SER A 65 -0.86 6.76 -1.43
N LYS A 66 0.16 7.25 -0.73
CA LYS A 66 0.41 8.67 -0.48
C LYS A 66 1.82 9.02 -0.93
N SER A 67 1.95 10.22 -1.46
CA SER A 67 3.22 10.86 -1.83
C SER A 67 3.24 12.29 -1.26
N CYS A 68 4.16 13.13 -1.72
CA CYS A 68 4.30 14.53 -1.30
C CYS A 68 3.55 15.47 -2.26
N GLU A 69 2.41 15.01 -2.76
CA GLU A 69 1.61 15.65 -3.81
C GLU A 69 0.25 16.13 -3.26
N ASN A 70 0.19 16.41 -1.95
CA ASN A 70 -1.03 16.84 -1.23
C ASN A 70 -2.24 15.95 -1.53
N SER A 71 -2.00 14.64 -1.70
CA SER A 71 -3.06 13.70 -2.05
C SER A 71 -2.84 12.29 -1.56
N LEU A 72 -3.95 11.63 -1.28
CA LEU A 72 -4.05 10.19 -1.08
C LEU A 72 -4.74 9.61 -2.31
N ILE A 73 -4.19 8.55 -2.89
CA ILE A 73 -4.72 7.93 -4.11
C ILE A 73 -5.24 6.54 -3.78
N LEU A 74 -6.49 6.27 -4.12
CA LEU A 74 -7.06 4.93 -4.16
C LEU A 74 -6.92 4.37 -5.58
N TRP A 75 -6.31 3.20 -5.69
CA TRP A 75 -6.08 2.54 -6.96
C TRP A 75 -6.29 1.04 -6.86
N ARG A 76 -6.51 0.43 -8.02
CA ARG A 76 -6.67 -1.00 -8.20
C ARG A 76 -5.38 -1.58 -8.79
N PRO A 77 -4.71 -2.49 -8.09
CA PRO A 77 -3.56 -3.22 -8.63
C PRO A 77 -3.98 -4.27 -9.68
N PRO A 78 -3.00 -4.79 -10.46
CA PRO A 78 -3.27 -5.86 -11.41
C PRO A 78 -3.77 -7.09 -10.69
N ARG A 79 -4.61 -7.84 -11.40
CA ARG A 79 -5.13 -9.09 -10.89
C ARG A 79 -5.09 -10.19 -11.96
N PRO A 80 -5.00 -11.46 -11.56
CA PRO A 80 -5.03 -12.59 -12.50
C PRO A 80 -6.32 -12.64 -13.33
N ASP A 81 -7.44 -12.17 -12.77
CA ASP A 81 -8.76 -12.11 -13.41
C ASP A 81 -8.92 -10.93 -14.40
N ASN A 82 -7.89 -10.09 -14.58
CA ASN A 82 -7.98 -8.97 -15.51
C ASN A 82 -7.98 -9.47 -16.96
N LYS A 83 -8.93 -8.96 -17.76
CA LYS A 83 -8.93 -9.19 -19.22
C LYS A 83 -7.66 -8.61 -19.85
N PRO A 84 -7.13 -9.18 -20.94
CA PRO A 84 -5.90 -8.70 -21.60
C PRO A 84 -5.94 -7.22 -22.00
N GLN A 85 -7.13 -6.67 -22.29
CA GLN A 85 -7.30 -5.26 -22.65
C GLN A 85 -7.36 -4.29 -21.45
N GLN A 86 -7.45 -4.77 -20.21
CA GLN A 86 -7.44 -3.89 -19.03
C GLN A 86 -6.02 -3.44 -18.71
N LYS A 87 -5.88 -2.14 -18.39
CA LYS A 87 -4.63 -1.60 -17.82
C LYS A 87 -4.21 -2.44 -16.61
N SER A 88 -2.89 -2.61 -16.47
CA SER A 88 -2.28 -3.32 -15.35
C SER A 88 -2.63 -2.68 -14.00
N PHE A 89 -2.94 -1.39 -13.96
CA PHE A 89 -3.52 -0.73 -12.78
C PHE A 89 -4.60 0.26 -13.19
N GLN A 90 -5.39 0.71 -12.22
CA GLN A 90 -6.40 1.74 -12.41
C GLN A 90 -6.46 2.66 -11.20
N VAL A 91 -6.23 3.96 -11.40
CA VAL A 91 -6.56 4.97 -10.38
C VAL A 91 -8.08 5.10 -10.32
N LEU A 92 -8.64 4.95 -9.12
CA LEU A 92 -10.09 5.01 -8.88
C LEU A 92 -10.49 6.38 -8.36
N GLN A 93 -9.73 6.90 -7.40
CA GLN A 93 -10.04 8.18 -6.78
C GLN A 93 -8.77 8.84 -6.24
N LYS A 94 -8.72 10.17 -6.36
CA LYS A 94 -7.72 11.02 -5.73
C LYS A 94 -8.41 11.85 -4.65
N PHE A 95 -7.87 11.82 -3.45
CA PHE A 95 -8.34 12.60 -2.31
C PHE A 95 -7.34 13.70 -2.05
N GLU A 96 -7.81 14.95 -2.02
CA GLU A 96 -6.97 16.07 -1.64
C GLU A 96 -6.72 16.03 -0.13
N VAL A 97 -5.44 16.17 0.23
CA VAL A 97 -4.98 16.26 1.61
C VAL A 97 -4.08 17.48 1.68
N PRO A 98 -4.65 18.67 1.95
CA PRO A 98 -3.88 19.91 2.03
C PRO A 98 -2.76 19.82 3.07
N ASN A 99 -1.64 20.49 2.82
CA ASN A 99 -0.47 20.54 3.73
C ASN A 99 0.12 19.15 4.04
N CYS A 100 0.09 18.23 3.08
CA CYS A 100 0.60 16.85 3.18
C CYS A 100 1.79 16.61 2.23
N GLU A 101 2.64 17.63 2.10
CA GLU A 101 3.80 17.68 1.20
C GLU A 101 5.13 17.37 1.92
N ILE A 102 5.10 17.21 3.25
CA ILE A 102 6.23 16.72 4.03
C ILE A 102 6.39 15.21 3.83
N TRP A 103 7.64 14.76 3.78
CA TRP A 103 8.02 13.36 3.59
C TRP A 103 7.80 12.55 4.88
N TYR A 104 7.71 11.22 4.75
CA TYR A 104 7.56 10.29 5.86
C TYR A 104 6.28 10.45 6.69
N ILE A 105 5.20 10.94 6.06
CA ILE A 105 3.88 11.02 6.68
C ILE A 105 3.09 9.75 6.36
N ARG A 106 2.70 9.03 7.41
CA ARG A 106 2.00 7.75 7.26
C ARG A 106 0.51 7.91 7.49
N PHE A 107 -0.27 7.15 6.74
CA PHE A 107 -1.65 6.88 7.06
C PHE A 107 -1.82 5.47 7.61
N ALA A 108 -2.87 5.29 8.41
CA ALA A 108 -3.27 4.05 9.02
C ALA A 108 -4.73 3.78 8.72
N MET A 109 -5.16 2.54 8.92
CA MET A 109 -6.56 2.16 8.85
C MET A 109 -6.96 1.45 10.14
N ASP A 110 -8.17 1.74 10.64
CA ASP A 110 -8.75 0.99 11.75
C ASP A 110 -9.29 -0.37 11.27
N ARG A 111 -9.71 -1.23 12.21
CA ARG A 111 -10.29 -2.56 11.89
C ARG A 111 -11.58 -2.46 11.07
N LYS A 112 -12.27 -1.32 11.09
CA LYS A 112 -13.47 -1.04 10.28
C LYS A 112 -13.12 -0.46 8.91
N MET A 113 -11.83 -0.44 8.56
CA MET A 113 -11.27 0.10 7.31
C MET A 113 -11.46 1.61 7.14
N LYS A 114 -11.52 2.37 8.25
CA LYS A 114 -11.47 3.83 8.23
C LYS A 114 -10.02 4.29 8.12
N VAL A 115 -9.70 5.09 7.10
CA VAL A 115 -8.35 5.61 6.86
C VAL A 115 -8.13 6.89 7.64
N SER A 116 -7.03 7.01 8.38
CA SER A 116 -6.59 8.19 9.11
C SER A 116 -5.12 8.52 8.81
N ILE A 117 -4.78 9.78 8.56
CA ILE A 117 -3.40 10.21 8.28
C ILE A 117 -2.76 10.71 9.57
N ILE A 118 -1.78 9.97 10.08
CA ILE A 118 -1.21 10.22 11.42
C ILE A 118 -0.22 11.39 11.34
N LYS A 119 -0.58 12.49 12.02
CA LYS A 119 0.21 13.65 12.52
C LYS A 119 -0.36 15.04 12.21
N MET A 120 -1.28 15.22 11.26
CA MET A 120 -1.82 16.57 10.97
C MET A 120 -3.32 16.62 10.68
N PHE A 121 -3.94 15.51 10.25
CA PHE A 121 -5.34 15.51 9.81
C PHE A 121 -6.05 14.21 10.16
N ASN A 122 -7.17 14.30 10.89
CA ASN A 122 -8.07 13.17 11.06
C ASN A 122 -8.87 12.97 9.77
N LEU A 123 -8.27 12.28 8.80
CA LEU A 123 -8.99 11.74 7.66
C LEU A 123 -10.06 10.76 8.18
N HIS A 124 -11.29 10.94 7.73
CA HIS A 124 -12.40 10.02 8.00
C HIS A 124 -12.96 9.54 6.68
N VAL A 125 -12.76 8.26 6.39
CA VAL A 125 -13.47 7.54 5.31
C VAL A 125 -14.72 6.91 5.91
N THR A 126 -15.90 7.40 5.52
CA THR A 126 -17.19 7.04 6.15
C THR A 126 -18.13 6.17 5.31
N ASP A 127 -17.67 5.58 4.21
CA ASP A 127 -18.51 4.63 3.48
C ASP A 127 -17.71 3.40 3.03
N LYS A 128 -18.34 2.23 3.20
CA LYS A 128 -17.82 0.93 2.75
C LYS A 128 -18.11 0.69 1.27
N ASN A 129 -18.98 1.50 0.66
CA ASN A 129 -19.21 1.51 -0.77
C ASN A 129 -18.14 2.36 -1.46
N ILE A 130 -17.42 1.73 -2.40
CA ILE A 130 -16.31 2.32 -3.17
C ILE A 130 -16.70 3.67 -3.82
N PHE A 131 -17.99 3.89 -4.07
CA PHE A 131 -18.52 5.08 -4.73
C PHE A 131 -18.64 6.33 -3.86
N ASN A 132 -18.59 6.22 -2.52
CA ASN A 132 -18.83 7.35 -1.60
C ASN A 132 -17.77 7.47 -0.50
N ILE A 133 -16.49 7.33 -0.86
CA ILE A 133 -15.41 7.61 0.09
C ILE A 133 -15.35 9.14 0.28
N HIS A 134 -15.88 9.61 1.41
CA HIS A 134 -15.71 11.00 1.82
C HIS A 134 -14.38 11.16 2.56
N VAL A 135 -13.74 12.31 2.39
CA VAL A 135 -12.50 12.67 3.07
C VAL A 135 -12.73 13.98 3.79
N GLN A 136 -12.84 13.90 5.11
CA GLN A 136 -12.96 15.09 5.95
C GLN A 136 -11.59 15.45 6.52
N CYS A 137 -11.05 16.60 6.14
CA CYS A 137 -9.89 17.20 6.80
C CYS A 137 -10.38 18.04 7.98
N ARG A 138 -10.24 17.55 9.21
CA ARG A 138 -10.36 18.42 10.39
C ARG A 138 -9.00 19.07 10.62
N GLY A 139 -8.92 20.37 10.32
CA GLY A 139 -7.73 21.16 10.64
C GLY A 139 -7.51 21.19 12.14
N VAL A 140 -6.28 20.97 12.59
CA VAL A 140 -5.87 21.45 13.91
C VAL A 140 -5.76 22.96 13.76
N SER A 141 -6.55 23.71 14.53
CA SER A 141 -6.43 25.17 14.63
C SER A 141 -4.96 25.53 14.81
N LYS A 142 -4.46 26.46 13.98
CA LYS A 142 -3.11 27.02 14.13
C LYS A 142 -2.94 27.45 15.59
N LEU A 143 -1.98 26.84 16.29
CA LEU A 143 -1.41 27.42 17.51
C LEU A 143 -0.47 28.56 17.09
#